data_AF-A0A1G5GVG0-F1
#
_entry.id   AF-A0A1G5GVG0-F1
#
_cell.length_a   1.000
_cell.length_b   1.000
_cell.length_c   1.000
_cell.angle_alpha   90.00
_cell.angle_beta   90.00
_cell.angle_gamma   90.00
#
_symmetry.space_group_name_H-M   'P 1'
#
loop_
_entity.id
_entity.type
_entity.pdbx_description
1 polymer ?
#
loop_
_entity_poly.entity_id
_entity_poly.type
_entity_poly.pdbx_seq_one_letter_code
_entity_poly.pdbx_strand_id
1 'polypeptide(L)'
;MQAQVINLLDRLQAEFKLSYVFIAHDLSIVRHISDRVGVMYLGRFAEIGTDEQIYDHPTHPYTQALLSAVPVPDPMAREHRERIILHGDVPSPANPPSGCRFRTRCWKAQERCELEVPLLAVPAVFRLTDTPAHHDSACHFAEEKQVVPPGEEPAEEPEGPEDRPEGPEAPGEPGAGPRIR
;
A
#
# COMPACT_ATOMS: atom_id res chain seq x y z
N MET A 1 -5.34 -13.47 11.44
CA MET A 1 -4.52 -14.55 10.83
C MET A 1 -3.36 -14.01 9.98
N GLN A 2 -3.56 -13.05 9.05
CA GLN A 2 -2.48 -12.52 8.20
C GLN A 2 -1.35 -11.79 8.97
N ALA A 3 -1.67 -10.95 9.96
CA ALA A 3 -0.68 -10.18 10.71
C ALA A 3 0.37 -11.03 11.45
N GLN A 4 0.00 -12.22 11.95
CA GLN A 4 0.95 -13.09 12.66
C GLN A 4 2.07 -13.62 11.76
N VAL A 5 1.76 -13.90 10.49
CA VAL A 5 2.76 -14.35 9.52
C VAL A 5 3.69 -13.19 9.16
N ILE A 6 3.15 -11.98 8.97
CA ILE A 6 3.94 -10.78 8.68
C ILE A 6 4.92 -10.48 9.82
N ASN A 7 4.46 -10.48 11.07
CA ASN A 7 5.31 -10.21 12.24
C ASN A 7 6.40 -11.27 12.44
N LEU A 8 6.13 -12.53 12.04
CA LEU A 8 7.16 -13.56 12.02
C LEU A 8 8.20 -13.29 10.95
N LEU A 9 7.77 -12.97 9.72
CA LEU A 9 8.67 -12.66 8.62
C LEU A 9 9.55 -11.45 8.94
N ASP A 10 8.98 -10.40 9.52
CA ASP A 10 9.71 -9.19 9.93
C ASP A 10 10.82 -9.51 10.95
N ARG A 11 10.51 -10.30 12.00
CA ARG A 11 11.53 -10.79 12.94
C ARG A 11 12.64 -11.58 12.25
N LEU A 12 12.28 -12.49 11.34
CA LEU A 12 13.26 -13.29 10.61
C LEU A 12 14.12 -12.43 9.67
N GLN A 13 13.54 -11.41 9.05
CA GLN A 13 14.27 -10.45 8.23
C GLN A 13 15.32 -9.72 9.06
N ALA A 14 14.94 -9.23 10.25
CA ALA A 14 15.81 -8.50 11.15
C ALA A 14 16.93 -9.37 11.73
N GLU A 15 16.62 -10.61 12.12
CA GLU A 15 17.56 -11.58 12.71
C GLU A 15 18.58 -12.08 11.68
N PHE A 16 18.11 -12.48 10.49
CA PHE A 16 18.95 -13.12 9.47
C PHE A 16 19.43 -12.18 8.35
N LYS A 17 19.06 -10.89 8.40
CA LYS A 17 19.40 -9.86 7.39
C LYS A 17 18.98 -10.26 5.98
N LEU A 18 17.75 -10.78 5.86
CA LEU A 18 17.20 -11.24 4.60
C LEU A 18 16.63 -10.09 3.77
N SER A 19 16.63 -10.26 2.46
CA SER A 19 15.85 -9.42 1.55
C SER A 19 14.62 -10.19 1.09
N TYR A 20 13.46 -9.55 1.14
CA TYR A 20 12.20 -10.16 0.71
C TYR A 20 11.63 -9.45 -0.52
N VAL A 21 10.95 -10.24 -1.35
CA VAL A 21 10.14 -9.75 -2.47
C VAL A 21 8.76 -10.34 -2.30
N PHE A 22 7.78 -9.49 -2.02
CA PHE A 22 6.39 -9.87 -1.90
C PHE A 22 5.64 -9.56 -3.20
N ILE A 23 4.77 -10.47 -3.62
CA ILE A 23 3.86 -10.28 -4.77
C ILE A 23 2.44 -10.40 -4.24
N ALA A 24 1.70 -9.30 -4.26
CA ALA A 24 0.32 -9.23 -3.78
C ALA A 24 -0.54 -8.41 -4.74
N HIS A 25 -1.86 -8.59 -4.63
CA HIS A 25 -2.87 -7.84 -5.38
C HIS A 25 -3.55 -6.77 -4.51
N ASP A 26 -3.39 -6.86 -3.19
CA ASP A 26 -3.98 -5.96 -2.22
C ASP A 26 -2.95 -4.91 -1.78
N LEU A 27 -3.13 -3.69 -2.27
CA LEU A 27 -2.30 -2.54 -1.93
C LEU A 27 -2.38 -2.20 -0.43
N SER A 28 -3.48 -2.49 0.27
CA SER A 28 -3.57 -2.20 1.71
C SER A 28 -2.54 -2.98 2.53
N ILE A 29 -2.24 -4.22 2.14
CA ILE A 29 -1.24 -5.06 2.83
C ILE A 29 0.18 -4.63 2.44
N VAL A 30 0.41 -4.33 1.16
CA VAL A 30 1.75 -4.00 0.63
C VAL A 30 2.33 -2.75 1.31
N ARG A 31 1.49 -1.74 1.62
CA ARG A 31 1.93 -0.51 2.30
C ARG A 31 2.69 -0.79 3.62
N HIS A 32 2.26 -1.80 4.38
CA HIS A 32 2.78 -2.04 5.73
C HIS A 32 3.98 -2.97 5.80
N ILE A 33 4.34 -3.65 4.70
CA ILE A 33 5.34 -4.73 4.72
C ILE A 33 6.51 -4.51 3.76
N SER A 34 6.50 -3.41 3.01
CA SER A 34 7.44 -3.18 1.90
C SER A 34 8.10 -1.82 2.02
N ASP A 35 9.43 -1.78 2.00
CA ASP A 35 10.20 -0.53 1.92
C ASP A 35 10.04 0.17 0.56
N ARG A 36 9.78 -0.63 -0.49
CA ARG A 36 9.60 -0.17 -1.87
C ARG A 36 8.46 -0.93 -2.53
N VAL A 37 7.70 -0.21 -3.36
CA VAL A 37 6.54 -0.75 -4.04
C VAL A 37 6.70 -0.59 -5.55
N GLY A 38 6.52 -1.69 -6.27
CA GLY A 38 6.51 -1.73 -7.72
C GLY A 38 5.12 -2.11 -8.24
N VAL A 39 4.50 -1.22 -9.00
CA VAL A 39 3.19 -1.46 -9.63
C VAL A 39 3.43 -1.98 -11.04
N MET A 40 2.84 -3.13 -11.37
CA MET A 40 2.98 -3.74 -12.69
C MET A 40 1.66 -3.81 -13.45
N TYR A 41 1.72 -3.59 -14.76
CA TYR A 41 0.61 -3.80 -15.68
C TYR A 41 1.07 -4.62 -16.91
N LEU A 42 0.37 -5.71 -17.19
CA LEU A 42 0.67 -6.64 -18.29
C LEU A 42 2.17 -6.96 -18.40
N GLY A 43 2.81 -7.29 -17.27
CA GLY A 43 4.22 -7.71 -17.23
C GLY A 43 5.27 -6.59 -17.40
N ARG A 44 4.89 -5.31 -17.26
CA ARG A 44 5.84 -4.19 -17.16
C ARG A 44 5.59 -3.41 -15.89
N PHE A 45 6.66 -2.86 -15.29
CA PHE A 45 6.52 -1.85 -14.25
C PHE A 45 5.89 -0.59 -14.85
N ALA A 46 4.78 -0.17 -14.26
CA ALA A 46 4.14 1.11 -14.52
C ALA A 46 4.75 2.19 -13.63
N GLU A 47 5.10 1.86 -12.39
CA GLU A 47 5.59 2.81 -11.39
C GLU A 47 6.38 2.10 -10.29
N ILE A 48 7.43 2.73 -9.77
CA ILE A 48 8.22 2.24 -8.64
C ILE A 48 8.62 3.40 -7.73
N GLY A 49 8.39 3.26 -6.43
CA GLY A 49 8.73 4.26 -5.41
C GLY A 49 8.74 3.68 -4.00
N THR A 50 8.89 4.54 -2.99
CA THR A 50 8.57 4.22 -1.59
C THR A 50 7.06 4.08 -1.41
N ASP A 51 6.63 3.67 -0.22
CA ASP A 51 5.22 3.66 0.16
C ASP A 51 4.59 5.07 0.07
N GLU A 52 5.21 6.09 0.65
CA GLU A 52 4.74 7.48 0.55
C GLU A 52 4.56 7.91 -0.93
N GLN A 53 5.58 7.65 -1.75
CA GLN A 53 5.57 8.01 -3.17
C GLN A 53 4.43 7.34 -3.95
N ILE A 54 4.18 6.06 -3.70
CA ILE A 54 3.17 5.30 -4.44
C ILE A 54 1.76 5.56 -3.91
N TYR A 55 1.54 5.56 -2.60
CA TYR A 55 0.19 5.62 -2.03
C TYR A 55 -0.34 7.05 -1.96
N ASP A 56 0.53 7.98 -1.61
CA ASP A 56 0.13 9.35 -1.31
C ASP A 56 0.46 10.29 -2.49
N HIS A 57 1.46 9.96 -3.32
CA HIS A 57 1.86 10.77 -4.48
C HIS A 57 1.90 10.04 -5.83
N PRO A 58 0.91 9.19 -6.18
CA PRO A 58 0.95 8.40 -7.41
C PRO A 58 0.92 9.28 -8.67
N THR A 59 1.82 9.00 -9.60
CA THR A 59 1.98 9.75 -10.86
C THR A 59 1.48 9.01 -12.09
N HIS A 60 1.43 7.67 -12.06
CA HIS A 60 0.95 6.87 -13.20
C HIS A 60 -0.58 6.69 -13.15
N PRO A 61 -1.33 6.96 -14.25
CA PRO A 61 -2.79 6.83 -14.29
C PRO A 61 -3.32 5.45 -13.85
N TYR A 62 -2.60 4.38 -14.17
CA TYR A 62 -2.94 3.04 -13.69
C TYR A 62 -2.88 2.92 -12.15
N THR A 63 -1.81 3.39 -11.51
CA THR A 63 -1.66 3.36 -10.05
C THR A 63 -2.73 4.20 -9.37
N GLN A 64 -3.00 5.39 -9.91
CA GLN A 64 -4.12 6.24 -9.46
C GLN A 64 -5.45 5.49 -9.52
N ALA A 65 -5.73 4.79 -10.61
CA ALA A 65 -6.96 4.02 -10.72
C ALA A 65 -7.04 2.89 -9.69
N LEU A 66 -5.93 2.15 -9.45
CA LEU A 66 -5.88 1.10 -8.43
C LEU A 66 -6.16 1.66 -7.03
N LEU A 67 -5.48 2.75 -6.64
CA LEU A 67 -5.63 3.36 -5.32
C LEU A 67 -7.04 3.93 -5.09
N SER A 68 -7.67 4.44 -6.16
CA SER A 68 -9.05 4.96 -6.09
C SER A 68 -10.07 3.86 -5.75
N ALA A 69 -9.72 2.59 -5.99
CA ALA A 69 -10.56 1.44 -5.70
C ALA A 69 -10.29 0.80 -4.33
N VAL A 70 -9.23 1.19 -3.62
CA VAL A 70 -8.91 0.66 -2.28
C VAL A 70 -9.97 1.12 -1.29
N PRO A 71 -10.64 0.21 -0.54
CA PRO A 71 -11.63 0.58 0.46
C PRO A 71 -11.03 1.44 1.58
N VAL A 72 -11.69 2.55 1.93
CA VAL A 72 -11.33 3.35 3.11
C VAL A 72 -12.21 2.92 4.28
N PRO A 73 -11.69 2.71 5.50
CA PRO A 73 -12.51 2.37 6.66
C PRO A 73 -13.49 3.48 7.06
N ASP A 74 -13.04 4.74 7.10
CA ASP A 74 -13.82 5.91 7.52
C ASP A 74 -14.91 6.30 6.49
N PRO A 75 -16.20 6.32 6.88
CA PRO A 75 -17.30 6.80 6.04
C PRO A 75 -17.17 8.25 5.54
N MET A 76 -16.57 9.16 6.33
CA MET A 76 -16.49 10.58 5.94
C MET A 76 -15.43 10.83 4.88
N ALA A 77 -14.30 10.13 4.98
CA ALA A 77 -13.30 10.08 3.93
C ALA A 77 -13.80 9.40 2.63
N ARG A 78 -14.82 8.52 2.69
CA ARG A 78 -15.42 7.89 1.49
C ARG A 78 -16.19 8.88 0.62
N GLU A 79 -16.91 9.84 1.22
CA GLU A 79 -17.73 10.81 0.47
C GLU A 79 -16.89 11.77 -0.37
N HIS A 80 -15.65 12.04 0.04
CA HIS A 80 -14.74 12.96 -0.64
C HIS A 80 -13.85 12.30 -1.71
N ARG A 81 -14.03 11.00 -1.98
CA ARG A 81 -13.20 10.27 -2.96
C ARG A 81 -13.79 10.30 -4.37
N GLU A 82 -12.98 10.75 -5.32
CA GLU A 82 -13.21 10.54 -6.74
C GLU A 82 -12.76 9.13 -7.16
N ARG A 83 -13.71 8.22 -7.39
CA ARG A 83 -13.41 6.89 -7.93
C ARG A 83 -13.10 6.99 -9.43
N ILE A 84 -11.94 6.50 -9.84
CA ILE A 84 -11.55 6.45 -11.24
C ILE A 84 -12.05 5.14 -11.85
N ILE A 85 -13.03 5.23 -12.74
CA ILE A 85 -13.59 4.06 -13.44
C ILE A 85 -12.83 3.83 -14.74
N LEU A 86 -12.13 2.70 -14.83
CA LEU A 86 -11.47 2.29 -16.06
C LEU A 86 -12.46 1.64 -17.00
N HIS A 87 -12.52 2.14 -18.24
CA HIS A 87 -13.35 1.57 -19.30
C HIS A 87 -12.61 0.50 -20.11
N GLY A 88 -13.38 -0.39 -20.74
CA GLY A 88 -12.85 -1.47 -21.57
C GLY A 88 -12.25 -2.63 -20.77
N ASP A 89 -12.09 -3.76 -21.47
CA ASP A 89 -11.54 -5.00 -20.91
C ASP A 89 -10.02 -4.95 -20.78
N VAL A 90 -9.49 -5.81 -19.90
CA VAL A 90 -8.04 -6.02 -19.78
C VAL A 90 -7.54 -6.73 -21.05
N PRO A 91 -6.58 -6.17 -21.80
CA PRO A 91 -6.00 -6.84 -22.96
C PRO A 91 -5.31 -8.16 -22.62
N SER A 92 -5.22 -9.06 -23.61
CA SER A 92 -4.50 -10.31 -23.44
C SER A 92 -3.00 -10.08 -23.21
N PRO A 93 -2.38 -10.68 -22.17
CA PRO A 93 -0.93 -10.63 -21.98
C PRO A 93 -0.12 -11.26 -23.12
N ALA A 94 -0.72 -12.20 -23.87
CA ALA A 94 -0.07 -12.86 -24.99
C ALA A 94 0.04 -11.97 -26.25
N ASN A 95 -0.84 -10.97 -26.38
CA ASN A 95 -0.80 -9.98 -27.46
C ASN A 95 -1.03 -8.57 -26.89
N PRO A 96 -0.03 -8.01 -26.21
CA PRO A 96 -0.17 -6.73 -25.53
C PRO A 96 -0.25 -5.57 -26.54
N PRO A 97 -0.91 -4.46 -26.19
CA PRO A 97 -0.92 -3.26 -27.02
C PRO A 97 0.50 -2.75 -27.35
N SER A 98 0.66 -2.14 -28.52
CA SER A 98 1.87 -1.38 -28.88
C SER A 98 2.05 -0.16 -27.96
N GLY A 99 3.29 0.31 -27.84
CA GLY A 99 3.64 1.48 -27.03
C GLY A 99 3.39 1.25 -25.53
N CYS A 100 2.73 2.21 -24.89
CA CYS A 100 2.27 2.10 -23.51
C CYS A 100 1.19 1.00 -23.40
N ARG A 101 1.49 -0.06 -22.63
CA ARG A 101 0.57 -1.19 -22.44
C ARG A 101 -0.77 -0.79 -21.82
N PHE A 102 -0.82 0.30 -21.05
CA PHE A 102 -2.04 0.79 -20.41
C PHE A 102 -2.90 1.70 -21.30
N ARG A 103 -2.44 2.06 -22.51
CA ARG A 103 -3.10 3.08 -23.37
C ARG A 103 -4.57 2.78 -23.68
N THR A 104 -4.97 1.52 -23.77
CA THR A 104 -6.34 1.13 -24.13
C THR A 104 -7.35 1.36 -23.01
N ARG A 105 -6.88 1.62 -21.79
CA ARG A 105 -7.72 1.88 -20.60
C ARG A 105 -7.38 3.19 -19.90
N CYS A 106 -6.33 3.89 -20.36
CA CYS A 106 -5.87 5.15 -19.80
C CYS A 106 -6.72 6.31 -20.34
N TRP A 107 -7.34 7.10 -19.45
CA TRP A 107 -8.10 8.30 -19.84
C TRP A 107 -7.21 9.46 -20.35
N LYS A 108 -5.89 9.38 -20.13
CA LYS A 108 -4.89 10.34 -20.64
C LYS A 108 -4.18 9.87 -21.91
N ALA A 109 -4.59 8.75 -22.51
CA ALA A 109 -3.91 8.21 -23.67
C ALA A 109 -3.95 9.19 -24.85
N GLN A 110 -2.80 9.40 -25.48
CA GLN A 110 -2.64 10.19 -26.71
C GLN A 110 -1.87 9.35 -27.74
N GLU A 111 -1.73 9.87 -28.97
CA GLU A 111 -1.03 9.19 -30.07
C GLU A 111 0.36 8.67 -29.67
N ARG A 112 1.14 9.47 -28.93
CA ARG A 112 2.46 9.07 -28.44
C ARG A 112 2.44 7.79 -27.60
N CYS A 113 1.38 7.54 -26.85
CA CYS A 113 1.21 6.31 -26.06
C CYS A 113 1.04 5.07 -26.93
N GLU A 114 0.58 5.20 -28.17
CA GLU A 114 0.45 4.09 -29.12
C GLU A 114 1.75 3.75 -29.84
N LEU A 115 2.54 4.79 -30.13
CA LEU A 115 3.77 4.68 -30.93
C LEU A 115 5.00 4.36 -30.07
N GLU A 116 5.07 4.87 -28.84
CA GLU A 116 6.27 4.80 -28.01
C GLU A 116 6.01 4.10 -26.68
N VAL A 117 6.90 3.18 -26.31
CA VAL A 117 6.94 2.59 -24.97
C VAL A 117 7.56 3.62 -24.01
N PRO A 118 6.84 4.09 -22.97
CA PRO A 118 7.42 4.99 -21.98
C PRO A 118 8.50 4.26 -21.18
N LEU A 119 9.61 4.94 -20.92
CA LEU A 119 10.69 4.42 -20.08
C LEU A 119 10.29 4.51 -18.61
N LEU A 120 10.65 3.48 -17.83
CA LEU A 120 10.59 3.56 -16.38
C LEU A 120 11.76 4.43 -15.89
N ALA A 121 11.45 5.69 -15.62
CA ALA A 121 12.38 6.70 -15.13
C ALA A 121 11.58 7.85 -14.50
N VAL A 122 12.25 8.74 -13.78
CA VAL A 122 11.62 9.99 -13.29
C VAL A 122 11.07 10.82 -14.47
N PRO A 123 9.75 11.08 -14.53
CA PRO A 123 9.14 11.85 -15.61
C PRO A 123 9.73 13.25 -15.73
N ALA A 124 9.80 13.78 -16.95
CA ALA A 124 10.41 15.08 -17.23
C ALA A 124 9.86 16.23 -16.38
N VAL A 125 8.56 16.18 -16.08
CA VAL A 125 7.84 17.18 -15.27
C VAL A 125 8.28 17.19 -13.80
N PHE A 126 8.85 16.10 -13.30
CA PHE A 126 9.28 15.96 -11.90
C PHE A 126 10.80 15.93 -11.71
N ARG A 127 11.61 15.87 -12.78
CA ARG A 127 13.09 15.75 -12.67
C ARG A 127 13.80 16.89 -11.93
N LEU A 128 13.17 18.07 -11.87
CA LEU A 128 13.74 19.26 -11.24
C LEU A 128 12.99 19.66 -9.97
N THR A 129 12.06 18.82 -9.50
CA THR A 129 11.29 19.05 -8.28
C THR A 129 11.79 18.15 -7.17
N ASP A 130 11.89 18.70 -5.96
CA ASP A 130 12.18 17.93 -4.75
C ASP A 130 10.86 17.65 -4.01
N THR A 131 9.98 16.89 -4.67
CA THR A 131 8.69 16.46 -4.12
C THR A 131 8.63 14.93 -4.16
N PRO A 132 7.76 14.29 -3.36
CA PRO A 132 7.61 12.82 -3.43
C PRO A 132 7.19 12.31 -4.82
N ALA A 133 6.59 13.14 -5.68
CA ALA A 133 6.32 12.80 -7.09
C ALA A 133 7.61 12.57 -7.93
N HIS A 134 8.80 12.90 -7.41
CA HIS A 134 10.09 12.57 -8.01
C HIS A 134 10.42 11.08 -7.79
N HIS A 135 9.80 10.21 -8.57
CA HIS A 135 10.10 8.77 -8.62
C HIS A 135 9.84 8.17 -10.01
N ASP A 136 10.20 6.89 -10.18
CA ASP A 136 10.16 6.23 -11.48
C ASP A 136 8.73 5.91 -11.91
N SER A 137 8.32 6.44 -13.06
CA SER A 137 7.00 6.25 -13.62
C SER A 137 7.06 6.11 -15.14
N ALA A 138 6.60 4.96 -15.65
CA ALA A 138 6.59 4.66 -17.07
C ALA A 138 5.37 5.32 -17.75
N CYS A 139 5.32 6.66 -17.72
CA CYS A 139 4.25 7.45 -18.31
C CYS A 139 4.77 8.66 -19.10
N HIS A 140 4.26 8.85 -20.32
CA HIS A 140 4.56 10.05 -21.12
C HIS A 140 3.91 11.33 -20.57
N PHE A 141 2.81 11.17 -19.83
CA PHE A 141 1.96 12.26 -19.32
C PHE A 141 1.73 12.10 -17.82
N ALA A 142 2.78 11.71 -17.09
CA ALA A 142 2.74 11.56 -15.63
C ALA A 142 2.25 12.86 -14.97
N GLU A 143 1.43 12.71 -13.95
CA GLU A 143 0.88 13.82 -13.17
C GLU A 143 0.54 13.28 -11.79
N GLU A 144 0.92 14.00 -10.75
CA GLU A 144 0.57 13.63 -9.38
C GLU A 144 -0.93 13.87 -9.16
N LYS A 145 -1.63 12.86 -8.62
CA LYS A 145 -3.02 13.02 -8.18
C LYS A 145 -3.17 12.48 -6.76
N GLN A 146 -3.72 13.29 -5.87
CA GLN A 146 -4.15 12.85 -4.56
C GLN A 146 -5.41 11.98 -4.73
N VAL A 147 -5.26 10.67 -4.54
CA VAL A 147 -6.34 9.68 -4.73
C VAL A 147 -6.80 9.07 -3.41
N VAL A 148 -5.88 8.95 -2.45
CA VAL A 148 -6.16 8.52 -1.09
C VAL A 148 -6.20 9.79 -0.24
N PRO A 149 -7.29 10.06 0.50
CA PRO A 149 -7.25 11.06 1.56
C PRO A 149 -6.11 10.69 2.52
N PRO A 150 -5.32 11.66 3.01
CA PRO A 150 -4.32 11.36 4.03
C PRO A 150 -5.02 10.65 5.19
N GLY A 151 -4.67 9.38 5.39
CA GLY A 151 -5.16 8.62 6.53
C GLY A 151 -4.43 9.11 7.77
N GLU A 152 -5.17 9.37 8.84
CA GLU A 152 -4.58 9.41 10.18
C GLU A 152 -3.79 8.11 10.38
N GLU A 153 -2.54 8.25 10.85
CA GLU A 153 -1.71 7.14 11.30
C GLU A 153 -2.55 6.21 12.20
N PRO A 154 -2.47 4.88 12.03
CA PRO A 154 -3.23 3.99 12.89
C PRO A 154 -2.80 4.26 14.34
N ALA A 155 -3.76 4.65 15.17
CA ALA A 155 -3.55 4.79 16.61
C ALA A 155 -2.83 3.54 17.12
N GLU A 156 -1.69 3.73 17.77
CA GLU A 156 -0.97 2.68 18.49
C GLU A 156 -1.99 1.84 19.27
N GLU A 157 -2.07 0.54 18.97
CA GLU A 157 -2.85 -0.37 19.79
C GLU A 157 -2.29 -0.26 21.22
N PRO A 158 -3.13 -0.02 22.24
CA PRO A 158 -2.62 0.10 23.60
C PRO A 158 -1.96 -1.22 23.97
N GLU A 159 -0.69 -1.15 24.37
CA GLU A 159 0.06 -2.28 24.91
C GLU A 159 -0.83 -3.01 25.93
N GLY A 160 -1.14 -4.27 25.62
CA GLY A 160 -1.91 -5.12 26.52
C GLY A 160 -1.27 -5.16 27.91
N PRO A 161 -2.05 -5.35 28.98
CA PRO A 161 -1.55 -5.21 30.33
C PRO A 161 -0.40 -6.19 30.55
N GLU A 162 0.77 -5.64 30.87
CA GLU A 162 1.93 -6.42 31.29
C GLU A 162 1.54 -7.35 32.44
N ASP A 163 1.76 -8.64 32.24
CA ASP A 163 1.55 -9.70 33.20
C ASP A 163 2.53 -9.48 34.37
N ARG A 164 2.08 -8.76 35.40
CA ARG A 164 2.85 -8.57 36.63
C ARG A 164 2.99 -9.91 37.33
N PRO A 165 4.21 -10.37 37.67
CA PRO A 165 4.37 -11.58 38.45
C PRO A 165 3.77 -11.38 39.84
N GLU A 166 2.80 -12.23 40.21
CA GLU A 166 2.27 -12.31 41.57
C GLU A 166 3.40 -12.68 42.54
N GLY A 167 3.73 -11.74 43.43
CA GLY A 167 4.59 -11.96 44.59
C GLY A 167 3.87 -12.75 45.70
N PRO A 168 4.61 -13.26 46.69
CA PRO A 168 4.25 -14.50 47.40
C PRO A 168 3.12 -14.33 48.42
N GLU A 169 2.36 -15.42 48.58
CA GLU A 169 1.27 -15.62 49.52
C GLU A 169 1.65 -15.22 50.97
N ALA A 170 0.77 -14.45 51.61
CA ALA A 170 0.84 -14.20 53.05
C ALA A 170 0.21 -15.35 53.85
N PRO A 171 0.70 -15.68 55.06
CA PRO A 171 0.25 -16.85 55.81
C PRO A 171 -1.13 -16.63 56.44
N GLY A 172 -1.94 -17.69 56.47
CA GLY A 172 -3.30 -17.69 56.97
C GLY A 172 -3.43 -17.48 58.49
N GLU A 173 -4.61 -16.99 58.88
CA GLU A 173 -5.08 -16.99 60.27
C GLU A 173 -6.28 -17.95 60.46
N PRO A 174 -6.46 -18.50 61.67
CA PRO A 174 -7.31 -19.66 61.91
C PRO A 174 -8.76 -19.29 62.24
N GLY A 175 -9.67 -20.19 61.90
CA GLY A 175 -11.12 -19.96 61.91
C GLY A 175 -11.81 -19.84 63.28
N ALA A 176 -13.08 -19.46 63.21
CA ALA A 176 -14.04 -19.57 64.29
C ALA A 176 -15.47 -19.75 63.75
N GLY A 177 -15.96 -21.01 63.78
CA GLY A 177 -17.29 -21.46 64.21
C GLY A 177 -18.60 -20.88 63.62
N PRO A 178 -19.60 -21.73 63.28
CA PRO A 178 -20.88 -21.30 62.70
C PRO A 178 -21.89 -20.91 63.79
N ARG A 179 -22.80 -19.98 63.48
CA ARG A 179 -24.12 -19.92 64.15
C ARG A 179 -25.26 -19.71 63.18
N ILE A 180 -26.15 -20.69 63.24
CA ILE A 180 -27.48 -20.82 62.69
C ILE A 180 -28.41 -19.78 63.35
N ARG A 181 -29.18 -19.04 62.54
CA ARG A 181 -30.66 -18.99 62.58
C ARG A 181 -31.21 -18.15 61.44
#